data_AF-A0A3D4QFK1-F1
#
_entry.id   AF-A0A3D4QFK1-F1
#
_cell.length_a   1.000
_cell.length_b   1.000
_cell.length_c   1.000
_cell.angle_alpha   90.00
_cell.angle_beta   90.00
_cell.angle_gamma   90.00
#
_symmetry.space_group_name_H-M   'P 1'
#
loop_
_entity.id
_entity.type
_entity.pdbx_description
1 polymer ?
#
loop_
_entity_poly.entity_id
_entity_poly.type
_entity_poly.pdbx_seq_one_letter_code
_entity_poly.pdbx_strand_id
1 'polypeptide(L)'
;MISAAIGLAILFLAPVLDAAAGGKAHAAPKRVLMISSYHPSFPTFFDQIQGVRAGFRDTGFQNDEIVLDIEFMDSKRFAGREQIARFAETLAHKIQQSPPYDVIVVADDNALRFALKNHSGLLNNLPMVFLGVNNRDLAVKQNENPKVTGVVEAISLSDTLRVIEKLTKQSDSFFVVGAGNRTSQANIETFKQEKSVLTRMTGRVLSLYDFTYDELAERLRQIPATSAILLFSAYRDKEGATKSYQEGLAFIRANTSAPIYTLWEHGMGHGVLGGKLISHFEQGYAAARLASRILNGTSPADLPVISESPNVFTFDYKVMRKHGISVSDLPAGAKVINSPVAILDRYKNLLPWLAAFFLLQSIVIGFLIVNIRHRRKAEKRAHASEARFRDLAQSSSDWFWEMD
;
A
#
# COMPACT_ATOMS: atom_id res chain seq x y z
N MET A 1 -11.18 59.28 1.32
CA MET A 1 -12.27 58.35 1.70
C MET A 1 -13.30 58.33 0.57
N ILE A 2 -13.83 57.15 0.27
CA ILE A 2 -14.85 56.83 -0.75
C ILE A 2 -14.38 56.95 -2.22
N SER A 3 -13.59 55.99 -2.70
CA SER A 3 -13.51 55.62 -4.15
C SER A 3 -12.77 54.29 -4.42
N ALA A 4 -12.75 53.35 -3.47
CA ALA A 4 -12.05 52.06 -3.65
C ALA A 4 -12.89 50.83 -3.25
N ALA A 5 -14.21 50.99 -3.10
CA ALA A 5 -15.09 49.93 -2.56
C ALA A 5 -16.11 49.37 -3.57
N ILE A 6 -16.13 49.82 -4.83
CA ILE A 6 -17.15 49.40 -5.81
C ILE A 6 -16.61 48.40 -6.85
N GLY A 7 -15.29 48.22 -6.96
CA GLY A 7 -14.69 47.26 -7.89
C GLY A 7 -14.71 45.79 -7.45
N LEU A 8 -15.12 45.48 -6.21
CA LEU A 8 -15.04 44.12 -5.65
C LEU A 8 -16.40 43.39 -5.57
N ALA A 9 -17.50 44.04 -5.96
CA ALA A 9 -18.85 43.50 -5.78
C ALA A 9 -19.51 42.92 -7.05
N ILE A 10 -18.88 43.04 -8.23
CA ILE A 10 -19.46 42.60 -9.51
C ILE A 10 -18.89 41.23 -9.97
N LEU A 11 -17.91 40.67 -9.28
CA LEU A 11 -17.29 39.38 -9.62
C LEU A 11 -17.88 38.14 -8.89
N PHE A 12 -18.96 38.32 -8.10
CA PHE A 12 -19.61 37.23 -7.35
C PHE A 12 -21.07 36.96 -7.73
N LEU A 13 -21.58 37.54 -8.83
CA LEU A 13 -22.95 37.30 -9.30
C LEU A 13 -23.00 36.79 -10.75
N ALA A 14 -22.41 35.62 -10.98
CA ALA A 14 -22.83 34.60 -11.96
C ALA A 14 -21.85 33.40 -11.85
N PRO A 15 -22.29 32.13 -11.74
CA PRO A 15 -23.55 31.59 -12.24
C PRO A 15 -24.39 30.85 -11.16
N VAL A 16 -25.66 31.19 -11.01
CA VAL A 16 -26.66 30.35 -10.30
C VAL A 16 -27.69 29.75 -11.28
N LEU A 17 -27.46 29.90 -12.59
CA LEU A 17 -28.33 29.37 -13.64
C LEU A 17 -27.59 28.30 -14.45
N ASP A 18 -27.15 27.24 -13.78
CA ASP A 18 -26.78 25.98 -14.46
C ASP A 18 -27.03 24.72 -13.59
N ALA A 19 -27.82 24.84 -12.51
CA ALA A 19 -28.17 23.72 -11.64
C ALA A 19 -29.48 23.01 -12.04
N ALA A 20 -30.08 23.37 -13.18
CA ALA A 20 -31.36 22.84 -13.65
C ALA A 20 -31.25 22.01 -14.94
N ALA A 21 -30.04 21.59 -15.34
CA ALA A 21 -29.82 20.71 -16.47
C ALA A 21 -29.32 19.34 -16.01
N GLY A 22 -30.25 18.38 -15.89
CA GLY A 22 -29.94 16.96 -15.96
C GLY A 22 -29.48 16.29 -14.67
N GLY A 23 -30.34 16.27 -13.65
CA GLY A 23 -30.27 15.19 -12.64
C GLY A 23 -30.53 13.85 -13.34
N LYS A 24 -29.47 13.16 -13.80
CA LYS A 24 -29.57 11.74 -14.11
C LYS A 24 -30.12 11.08 -12.86
N ALA A 25 -31.30 10.47 -12.93
CA ALA A 25 -31.80 9.60 -11.88
C ALA A 25 -30.67 8.64 -11.51
N HIS A 26 -30.08 8.81 -10.32
CA HIS A 26 -29.03 7.91 -9.86
C HIS A 26 -29.68 6.53 -9.76
N ALA A 27 -29.18 5.59 -10.56
CA ALA A 27 -29.57 4.20 -10.43
C ALA A 27 -29.30 3.77 -8.98
N ALA A 28 -30.17 2.92 -8.43
CA ALA A 28 -29.98 2.42 -7.07
C ALA A 28 -28.57 1.81 -6.94
N PRO A 29 -27.86 2.07 -5.83
CA PRO A 29 -26.48 1.63 -5.67
C PRO A 29 -26.40 0.11 -5.70
N LYS A 30 -25.37 -0.40 -6.34
CA LYS A 30 -25.04 -1.82 -6.37
C LYS A 30 -24.57 -2.26 -4.99
N ARG A 31 -25.08 -3.40 -4.52
CA ARG A 31 -24.79 -3.92 -3.19
C ARG A 31 -23.88 -5.13 -3.28
N VAL A 32 -22.74 -5.04 -2.60
CA VAL A 32 -21.71 -6.09 -2.55
C VAL A 32 -21.59 -6.59 -1.12
N LEU A 33 -21.80 -7.90 -0.92
CA LEU A 33 -21.53 -8.55 0.34
C LEU A 33 -20.13 -9.15 0.32
N MET A 34 -19.24 -8.68 1.17
CA MET A 34 -17.92 -9.26 1.36
C MET A 34 -17.88 -10.14 2.62
N ILE A 35 -17.55 -11.41 2.46
CA ILE A 35 -17.33 -12.34 3.58
C ILE A 35 -15.82 -12.54 3.75
N SER A 36 -15.29 -12.09 4.88
CA SER A 36 -13.88 -12.28 5.26
C SER A 36 -13.73 -13.50 6.16
N SER A 37 -12.75 -14.35 5.83
CA SER A 37 -12.40 -15.51 6.67
C SER A 37 -11.98 -15.08 8.08
N TYR A 38 -11.35 -13.92 8.23
CA TYR A 38 -10.64 -13.52 9.45
C TYR A 38 -11.12 -12.17 9.98
N HIS A 39 -10.84 -11.91 11.26
CA HIS A 39 -11.08 -10.62 11.91
C HIS A 39 -10.27 -9.48 11.25
N PRO A 40 -10.73 -8.21 11.29
CA PRO A 40 -10.01 -7.06 10.73
C PRO A 40 -8.57 -6.84 11.23
N SER A 41 -8.23 -7.40 12.38
CA SER A 41 -6.87 -7.36 12.92
C SER A 41 -5.91 -8.32 12.21
N PHE A 42 -6.38 -9.12 11.26
CA PHE A 42 -5.52 -9.98 10.46
C PHE A 42 -4.71 -9.11 9.48
N PRO A 43 -3.38 -9.32 9.34
CA PRO A 43 -2.50 -8.35 8.67
C PRO A 43 -2.88 -7.99 7.22
N THR A 44 -3.53 -8.90 6.50
CA THR A 44 -3.84 -8.75 5.07
C THR A 44 -5.14 -7.98 4.81
N PHE A 45 -6.00 -7.83 5.83
CA PHE A 45 -7.38 -7.37 5.66
C PHE A 45 -7.47 -5.96 5.04
N PHE A 46 -6.72 -5.01 5.59
CA PHE A 46 -6.81 -3.62 5.11
C PHE A 46 -6.29 -3.46 3.69
N ASP A 47 -5.30 -4.25 3.27
CA ASP A 47 -4.80 -4.23 1.90
C ASP A 47 -5.84 -4.82 0.94
N GLN A 48 -6.48 -5.94 1.31
CA GLN A 48 -7.58 -6.51 0.54
C GLN A 48 -8.71 -5.49 0.32
N ILE A 49 -9.18 -4.80 1.38
CA ILE A 49 -10.25 -3.81 1.28
C ILE A 49 -9.86 -2.58 0.47
N GLN A 50 -8.63 -2.07 0.66
CA GLN A 50 -8.13 -0.96 -0.14
C GLN A 50 -8.07 -1.32 -1.62
N GLY A 51 -7.61 -2.54 -1.93
CA GLY A 51 -7.59 -3.09 -3.28
C GLY A 51 -9.00 -3.17 -3.88
N VAL A 52 -9.94 -3.76 -3.15
CA VAL A 52 -11.35 -3.89 -3.59
C VAL A 52 -11.96 -2.52 -3.89
N ARG A 53 -11.81 -1.55 -2.98
CA ARG A 53 -12.32 -0.18 -3.17
C ARG A 53 -11.66 0.51 -4.37
N ALA A 54 -10.35 0.36 -4.53
CA ALA A 54 -9.64 0.91 -5.67
C ALA A 54 -10.10 0.30 -7.00
N GLY A 55 -10.32 -1.02 -7.04
CA GLY A 55 -10.75 -1.72 -8.23
C GLY A 55 -12.14 -1.30 -8.71
N PHE A 56 -13.09 -1.07 -7.79
CA PHE A 56 -14.40 -0.52 -8.15
C PHE A 56 -14.30 0.92 -8.66
N ARG A 57 -13.51 1.77 -7.99
CA ARG A 57 -13.34 3.16 -8.42
C ARG A 57 -12.73 3.26 -9.83
N ASP A 58 -11.71 2.46 -10.10
CA ASP A 58 -10.98 2.52 -11.37
C ASP A 58 -11.78 1.89 -12.54
N THR A 59 -12.83 1.12 -12.26
CA THR A 59 -13.80 0.63 -13.27
C THR A 59 -14.97 1.57 -13.51
N GLY A 60 -14.99 2.73 -12.85
CA GLY A 60 -15.96 3.80 -13.08
C GLY A 60 -17.05 3.93 -12.02
N PHE A 61 -17.11 3.01 -11.04
CA PHE A 61 -18.07 3.13 -9.95
C PHE A 61 -17.65 4.25 -8.98
N GLN A 62 -18.52 5.24 -8.78
CA GLN A 62 -18.32 6.27 -7.76
C GLN A 62 -18.61 5.73 -6.36
N ASN A 63 -18.17 6.45 -5.32
CA ASN A 63 -18.27 5.99 -3.93
C ASN A 63 -19.72 5.74 -3.46
N ASP A 64 -20.70 6.40 -4.08
CA ASP A 64 -22.12 6.28 -3.80
C ASP A 64 -22.83 5.23 -4.67
N GLU A 65 -22.18 4.70 -5.70
CA GLU A 65 -22.75 3.68 -6.59
C GLU A 65 -22.52 2.24 -6.08
N ILE A 66 -21.62 2.05 -5.10
CA ILE A 66 -21.31 0.74 -4.49
C ILE A 66 -21.48 0.81 -2.97
N VAL A 67 -22.39 0.00 -2.44
CA VAL A 67 -22.49 -0.28 -1.01
C VAL A 67 -21.77 -1.60 -0.72
N LEU A 68 -20.66 -1.53 0.01
CA LEU A 68 -19.85 -2.68 0.41
C LEU A 68 -20.09 -3.02 1.88
N ASP A 69 -20.88 -4.05 2.13
CA ASP A 69 -21.11 -4.60 3.47
C ASP A 69 -20.11 -5.74 3.74
N ILE A 70 -19.46 -5.74 4.91
CA ILE A 70 -18.38 -6.69 5.22
C ILE A 70 -18.74 -7.49 6.47
N GLU A 71 -18.70 -8.81 6.35
CA GLU A 71 -18.99 -9.76 7.42
C GLU A 71 -17.76 -10.62 7.74
N PHE A 72 -17.48 -10.79 9.02
CA PHE A 72 -16.26 -11.43 9.51
C PHE A 72 -16.56 -12.75 10.17
N MET A 73 -15.97 -13.83 9.67
CA MET A 73 -16.11 -15.15 10.29
C MET A 73 -15.27 -15.30 11.56
N ASP A 74 -14.20 -14.51 11.70
CA ASP A 74 -13.17 -14.65 12.75
C ASP A 74 -12.68 -16.11 12.95
N SER A 75 -12.52 -16.84 11.84
CA SER A 75 -12.33 -18.28 11.86
C SER A 75 -10.96 -18.76 12.35
N LYS A 76 -9.99 -17.84 12.56
CA LYS A 76 -8.70 -18.18 13.19
C LYS A 76 -8.81 -18.25 14.71
N ARG A 77 -9.69 -17.45 15.31
CA ARG A 77 -9.94 -17.47 16.75
C ARG A 77 -11.07 -18.45 17.10
N PHE A 78 -12.07 -18.54 16.24
CA PHE A 78 -13.26 -19.35 16.47
C PHE A 78 -13.54 -20.30 15.29
N ALA A 79 -12.73 -21.36 15.20
CA ALA A 79 -12.82 -22.36 14.10
C ALA A 79 -13.86 -23.48 14.34
N GLY A 80 -14.57 -23.46 15.48
CA GLY A 80 -15.49 -24.52 15.86
C GLY A 80 -16.70 -24.63 14.93
N ARG A 81 -17.19 -25.85 14.69
CA ARG A 81 -18.38 -26.08 13.84
C ARG A 81 -19.61 -25.31 14.34
N GLU A 82 -19.79 -25.24 15.66
CA GLU A 82 -20.86 -24.47 16.29
C GLU A 82 -20.75 -22.98 15.96
N GLN A 83 -19.55 -22.39 16.04
CA GLN A 83 -19.37 -20.98 15.71
C GLN A 83 -19.71 -20.71 14.24
N ILE A 84 -19.28 -21.59 13.33
CA ILE A 84 -19.59 -21.44 11.89
C ILE A 84 -21.11 -21.49 11.65
N ALA A 85 -21.84 -22.33 12.39
CA ALA A 85 -23.30 -22.37 12.33
C ALA A 85 -23.93 -21.07 12.86
N ARG A 86 -23.48 -20.57 14.03
CA ARG A 86 -23.95 -19.29 14.59
C ARG A 86 -23.67 -18.09 13.68
N PHE A 87 -22.52 -18.09 13.00
CA PHE A 87 -22.20 -17.10 11.99
C PHE A 87 -23.20 -17.17 10.82
N ALA A 88 -23.52 -18.37 10.33
CA ALA A 88 -24.51 -18.56 9.26
C ALA A 88 -25.89 -18.04 9.66
N GLU A 89 -26.35 -18.33 10.87
CA GLU A 89 -27.63 -17.87 11.41
C GLU A 89 -27.68 -16.33 11.51
N THR A 90 -26.61 -15.73 12.05
CA THR A 90 -26.48 -14.28 12.17
C THR A 90 -26.47 -13.61 10.79
N LEU A 91 -25.71 -14.19 9.84
CA LEU A 91 -25.63 -13.69 8.47
C LEU A 91 -26.99 -13.80 7.76
N ALA A 92 -27.72 -14.91 7.95
CA ALA A 92 -29.04 -15.11 7.39
C ALA A 92 -30.02 -14.03 7.86
N HIS A 93 -30.01 -13.74 9.16
CA HIS A 93 -30.85 -12.69 9.74
C HIS A 93 -30.52 -11.32 9.12
N LYS A 94 -29.23 -10.97 9.00
CA LYS A 94 -28.80 -9.71 8.38
C LYS A 94 -29.21 -9.60 6.91
N ILE A 95 -29.03 -10.67 6.12
CA ILE A 95 -29.42 -10.71 4.70
C ILE A 95 -30.93 -10.50 4.55
N GLN A 96 -31.76 -11.13 5.40
CA GLN A 96 -33.23 -10.98 5.34
C GLN A 96 -33.70 -9.57 5.69
N GLN A 97 -32.96 -8.83 6.51
CA GLN A 97 -33.27 -7.46 6.91
C GLN A 97 -32.66 -6.40 5.97
N SER A 98 -31.89 -6.83 4.96
CA SER A 98 -31.18 -5.93 4.05
C SER A 98 -31.76 -6.00 2.64
N PRO A 99 -31.66 -4.93 1.83
CA PRO A 99 -31.92 -5.01 0.41
C PRO A 99 -31.01 -6.06 -0.27
N PRO A 100 -31.45 -6.67 -1.38
CA PRO A 100 -30.74 -7.77 -2.02
C PRO A 100 -29.34 -7.34 -2.47
N TYR A 101 -28.38 -8.27 -2.36
CA TYR A 101 -27.03 -8.10 -2.88
C TYR A 101 -26.98 -8.49 -4.37
N ASP A 102 -26.13 -7.81 -5.14
CA ASP A 102 -25.91 -8.11 -6.56
C ASP A 102 -24.75 -9.10 -6.76
N VAL A 103 -23.73 -9.04 -5.90
CA VAL A 103 -22.49 -9.85 -5.97
C VAL A 103 -21.99 -10.16 -4.56
N ILE A 104 -21.35 -11.32 -4.42
CA ILE A 104 -20.63 -11.71 -3.21
C ILE A 104 -19.13 -11.71 -3.50
N VAL A 105 -18.36 -11.11 -2.60
CA VAL A 105 -16.90 -11.20 -2.59
C VAL A 105 -16.48 -12.04 -1.39
N VAL A 106 -15.59 -13.02 -1.56
CA VAL A 106 -15.10 -13.84 -0.45
C VAL A 106 -13.59 -13.77 -0.34
N ALA A 107 -13.08 -13.51 0.87
CA ALA A 107 -11.65 -13.41 1.14
C ALA A 107 -11.15 -14.62 1.94
N ASP A 108 -10.17 -15.31 1.37
CA ASP A 108 -9.46 -16.49 1.88
C ASP A 108 -10.29 -17.80 1.91
N ASP A 109 -9.58 -18.91 2.12
CA ASP A 109 -10.08 -20.29 2.03
C ASP A 109 -11.33 -20.60 2.86
N ASN A 110 -11.44 -20.06 4.08
CA ASN A 110 -12.54 -20.42 5.00
C ASN A 110 -13.85 -19.77 4.55
N ALA A 111 -13.80 -18.52 4.10
CA ALA A 111 -14.94 -17.81 3.53
C ALA A 111 -15.38 -18.45 2.22
N LEU A 112 -14.45 -18.85 1.34
CA LEU A 112 -14.81 -19.55 0.11
C LEU A 112 -15.51 -20.88 0.44
N ARG A 113 -14.97 -21.72 1.34
CA ARG A 113 -15.62 -22.99 1.71
C ARG A 113 -16.99 -22.78 2.33
N PHE A 114 -17.12 -21.78 3.20
CA PHE A 114 -18.39 -21.42 3.81
C PHE A 114 -19.41 -20.97 2.75
N ALA A 115 -19.00 -20.08 1.84
CA ALA A 115 -19.88 -19.54 0.83
C ALA A 115 -20.30 -20.60 -0.18
N LEU A 116 -19.39 -21.47 -0.64
CA LEU A 116 -19.73 -22.60 -1.52
C LEU A 116 -20.72 -23.56 -0.86
N LYS A 117 -20.54 -23.89 0.42
CA LYS A 117 -21.46 -24.76 1.16
C LYS A 117 -22.86 -24.14 1.28
N ASN A 118 -22.95 -22.82 1.37
CA ASN A 118 -24.20 -22.10 1.60
C ASN A 118 -24.69 -21.35 0.33
N HIS A 119 -24.15 -21.69 -0.84
CA HIS A 119 -24.33 -20.88 -2.05
C HIS A 119 -25.79 -20.86 -2.52
N SER A 120 -26.40 -22.05 -2.61
CA SER A 120 -27.78 -22.19 -3.08
C SER A 120 -28.85 -21.81 -2.07
N GLY A 121 -28.55 -21.95 -0.78
CA GLY A 121 -29.44 -21.58 0.32
C GLY A 121 -29.27 -20.13 0.72
N LEU A 122 -28.45 -19.89 1.76
CA LEU A 122 -28.23 -18.57 2.36
C LEU A 122 -27.90 -17.46 1.35
N LEU A 123 -27.12 -17.78 0.32
CA LEU A 123 -26.58 -16.81 -0.63
C LEU A 123 -27.35 -16.76 -1.96
N ASN A 124 -28.47 -17.47 -2.06
CA ASN A 124 -29.42 -17.42 -3.19
C ASN A 124 -28.79 -17.56 -4.60
N ASN A 125 -27.72 -18.35 -4.74
CA ASN A 125 -26.97 -18.53 -5.99
C ASN A 125 -26.43 -17.22 -6.62
N LEU A 126 -26.18 -16.19 -5.79
CA LEU A 126 -25.62 -14.93 -6.27
C LEU A 126 -24.24 -15.15 -6.91
N PRO A 127 -23.88 -14.37 -7.95
CA PRO A 127 -22.53 -14.37 -8.49
C PRO A 127 -21.48 -14.12 -7.41
N MET A 128 -20.40 -14.89 -7.43
CA MET A 128 -19.37 -14.88 -6.40
C MET A 128 -17.98 -14.66 -7.00
N VAL A 129 -17.20 -13.80 -6.36
CA VAL A 129 -15.79 -13.57 -6.68
C VAL A 129 -14.93 -13.82 -5.46
N PHE A 130 -13.95 -14.72 -5.53
CA PHE A 130 -13.01 -14.96 -4.44
C PHE A 130 -11.67 -14.23 -4.62
N LEU A 131 -10.97 -13.97 -3.51
CA LEU A 131 -9.58 -13.54 -3.46
C LEU A 131 -8.85 -14.18 -2.26
N GLY A 132 -7.52 -14.16 -2.23
CA GLY A 132 -6.74 -14.63 -1.07
C GLY A 132 -6.76 -16.15 -0.86
N VAL A 133 -7.25 -16.92 -1.84
CA VAL A 133 -7.40 -18.38 -1.69
C VAL A 133 -6.08 -19.06 -2.04
N ASN A 134 -5.45 -19.65 -1.03
CA ASN A 134 -4.15 -20.33 -1.15
C ASN A 134 -4.28 -21.80 -1.58
N ASN A 135 -5.44 -22.43 -1.37
CA ASN A 135 -5.72 -23.76 -1.91
C ASN A 135 -6.04 -23.68 -3.41
N ARG A 136 -5.00 -23.82 -4.23
CA ARG A 136 -5.08 -23.74 -5.69
C ARG A 136 -6.10 -24.71 -6.29
N ASP A 137 -6.17 -25.95 -5.81
CA ASP A 137 -7.10 -26.94 -6.34
C ASP A 137 -8.56 -26.55 -6.07
N LEU A 138 -8.86 -26.06 -4.86
CA LEU A 138 -10.18 -25.53 -4.51
C LEU A 138 -10.55 -24.35 -5.43
N ALA A 139 -9.61 -23.44 -5.65
CA ALA A 139 -9.83 -22.23 -6.43
C ALA A 139 -10.00 -22.51 -7.93
N VAL A 140 -9.10 -23.29 -8.54
CA VAL A 140 -9.14 -23.62 -9.97
C VAL A 140 -10.35 -24.47 -10.33
N LYS A 141 -10.79 -25.35 -9.42
CA LYS A 141 -12.02 -26.13 -9.58
C LYS A 141 -13.26 -25.24 -9.78
N GLN A 142 -13.24 -23.99 -9.34
CA GLN A 142 -14.37 -23.08 -9.54
C GLN A 142 -14.60 -22.69 -11.01
N ASN A 143 -13.66 -22.95 -11.92
CA ASN A 143 -13.94 -22.84 -13.36
C ASN A 143 -15.07 -23.78 -13.82
N GLU A 144 -15.39 -24.84 -13.05
CA GLU A 144 -16.52 -25.74 -13.30
C GLU A 144 -17.86 -25.18 -12.77
N ASN A 145 -17.82 -24.08 -11.99
CA ASN A 145 -19.01 -23.48 -11.37
C ASN A 145 -19.42 -22.21 -12.13
N PRO A 146 -20.59 -22.18 -12.79
CA PRO A 146 -21.00 -21.07 -13.66
C PRO A 146 -21.31 -19.76 -12.90
N LYS A 147 -21.31 -19.79 -11.57
CA LYS A 147 -21.62 -18.64 -10.71
C LYS A 147 -20.41 -18.15 -9.91
N VAL A 148 -19.24 -18.76 -10.06
CA VAL A 148 -18.06 -18.45 -9.25
C VAL A 148 -16.86 -18.16 -10.15
N THR A 149 -16.15 -17.09 -9.86
CA THR A 149 -14.83 -16.77 -10.41
C THR A 149 -13.94 -16.21 -9.29
N GLY A 150 -12.70 -15.83 -9.58
CA GLY A 150 -11.86 -15.22 -8.56
C GLY A 150 -10.38 -15.16 -8.90
N VAL A 151 -9.61 -14.83 -7.87
CA VAL A 151 -8.17 -14.63 -7.91
C VAL A 151 -7.49 -15.60 -6.95
N VAL A 152 -6.60 -16.42 -7.49
CA VAL A 152 -5.78 -17.37 -6.70
C VAL A 152 -4.67 -16.59 -6.02
N GLU A 153 -4.45 -16.85 -4.73
CA GLU A 153 -3.21 -16.46 -4.05
C GLU A 153 -2.16 -17.54 -4.27
N ALA A 154 -1.08 -17.18 -4.96
CA ALA A 154 0.03 -18.09 -5.22
C ALA A 154 1.34 -17.30 -5.20
N ILE A 155 2.39 -17.91 -4.67
CA ILE A 155 3.74 -17.34 -4.73
C ILE A 155 4.27 -17.33 -6.17
N SER A 156 5.02 -16.29 -6.54
CA SER A 156 5.76 -16.25 -7.81
C SER A 156 7.22 -16.62 -7.59
N LEU A 157 7.44 -17.88 -7.20
CA LEU A 157 8.77 -18.37 -6.84
C LEU A 157 9.71 -18.38 -8.06
N SER A 158 9.32 -19.02 -9.15
CA SER A 158 10.09 -19.05 -10.40
C SER A 158 10.54 -17.66 -10.88
N ASP A 159 9.66 -16.66 -10.84
CA ASP A 159 9.99 -15.28 -11.22
C ASP A 159 11.04 -14.66 -10.29
N THR A 160 10.89 -14.89 -8.99
CA THR A 160 11.85 -14.39 -7.99
C THR A 160 13.20 -15.09 -8.13
N LEU A 161 13.22 -16.40 -8.43
CA LEU A 161 14.44 -17.15 -8.72
C LEU A 161 15.19 -16.59 -9.95
N ARG A 162 14.46 -16.30 -11.04
CA ARG A 162 15.06 -15.65 -12.24
C ARG A 162 15.67 -14.29 -11.91
N VAL A 163 15.00 -13.50 -11.06
CA VAL A 163 15.55 -12.22 -10.59
C VAL A 163 16.81 -12.42 -9.74
N ILE A 164 16.80 -13.38 -8.81
CA ILE A 164 17.98 -13.71 -8.01
C ILE A 164 19.15 -14.06 -8.93
N GLU A 165 18.95 -14.91 -9.94
CA GLU A 165 20.00 -15.29 -10.91
C GLU A 165 20.52 -14.11 -11.75
N LYS A 166 19.62 -13.23 -12.18
CA LYS A 166 19.95 -12.03 -12.97
C LYS A 166 20.74 -11.00 -12.17
N LEU A 167 20.35 -10.76 -10.92
CA LEU A 167 20.93 -9.70 -10.08
C LEU A 167 22.18 -10.18 -9.32
N THR A 168 22.29 -11.48 -9.03
CA THR A 168 23.40 -12.09 -8.27
C THR A 168 24.47 -12.65 -9.22
N LYS A 169 25.09 -11.76 -10.01
CA LYS A 169 26.00 -12.15 -11.11
C LYS A 169 27.32 -12.78 -10.65
N GLN A 170 27.73 -12.53 -9.41
CA GLN A 170 29.06 -12.89 -8.89
C GLN A 170 29.07 -14.19 -8.06
N SER A 171 27.94 -14.90 -7.98
CA SER A 171 27.84 -16.15 -7.24
C SER A 171 27.06 -17.18 -8.03
N ASP A 172 27.53 -18.43 -8.00
CA ASP A 172 26.83 -19.59 -8.58
C ASP A 172 25.97 -20.32 -7.55
N SER A 173 25.82 -19.73 -6.36
CA SER A 173 24.98 -20.30 -5.30
C SER A 173 24.17 -19.23 -4.58
N PHE A 174 23.01 -19.63 -4.08
CA PHE A 174 22.18 -18.83 -3.17
C PHE A 174 21.58 -19.74 -2.09
N PHE A 175 21.04 -19.13 -1.06
CA PHE A 175 20.53 -19.84 0.10
C PHE A 175 19.04 -19.60 0.28
N VAL A 176 18.29 -20.63 0.64
CA VAL A 176 16.86 -20.55 0.96
C VAL A 176 16.71 -20.76 2.46
N VAL A 177 16.15 -19.78 3.17
CA VAL A 177 15.93 -19.86 4.61
C VAL A 177 14.46 -20.16 4.89
N GLY A 178 14.21 -21.23 5.64
CA GLY A 178 12.86 -21.68 6.02
C GLY A 178 12.73 -22.01 7.50
N ALA A 179 11.49 -22.07 7.98
CA ALA A 179 11.14 -22.42 9.36
C ALA A 179 10.82 -23.92 9.54
N GLY A 180 10.77 -24.37 10.80
CA GLY A 180 10.35 -25.73 11.17
C GLY A 180 8.84 -26.00 11.10
N ASN A 181 8.05 -25.19 10.39
CA ASN A 181 6.59 -25.35 10.30
C ASN A 181 6.11 -25.91 8.95
N ARG A 182 4.89 -26.46 8.93
CA ARG A 182 4.31 -27.13 7.75
C ARG A 182 4.26 -26.24 6.51
N THR A 183 3.91 -24.96 6.67
CA THR A 183 3.85 -24.00 5.56
C THR A 183 5.23 -23.78 4.94
N SER A 184 6.28 -23.61 5.75
CA SER A 184 7.63 -23.45 5.22
C SER A 184 8.15 -24.71 4.54
N GLN A 185 7.79 -25.90 5.04
CA GLN A 185 8.14 -27.16 4.38
C GLN A 185 7.44 -27.31 3.02
N ALA A 186 6.17 -26.91 2.90
CA ALA A 186 5.48 -26.87 1.61
C ALA A 186 6.17 -25.93 0.62
N ASN A 187 6.58 -24.73 1.06
CA ASN A 187 7.33 -23.79 0.19
C ASN A 187 8.71 -24.35 -0.23
N ILE A 188 9.40 -25.09 0.65
CA ILE A 188 10.66 -25.77 0.31
C ILE A 188 10.42 -26.86 -0.73
N GLU A 189 9.30 -27.58 -0.66
CA GLU A 189 8.94 -28.58 -1.67
C GLU A 189 8.64 -27.92 -3.03
N THR A 190 7.87 -26.83 -3.04
CA THR A 190 7.67 -26.01 -4.25
C THR A 190 9.00 -25.51 -4.81
N PHE A 191 9.94 -25.09 -3.96
CA PHE A 191 11.29 -24.74 -4.38
C PHE A 191 12.04 -25.89 -5.04
N LYS A 192 11.98 -27.11 -4.49
CA LYS A 192 12.64 -28.27 -5.11
C LYS A 192 12.07 -28.58 -6.49
N GLN A 193 10.78 -28.33 -6.71
CA GLN A 193 10.09 -28.56 -7.98
C GLN A 193 10.41 -27.47 -9.02
N GLU A 194 10.53 -26.21 -8.59
CA GLU A 194 10.70 -25.07 -9.50
C GLU A 194 12.16 -24.63 -9.72
N LYS A 195 13.12 -25.10 -8.91
CA LYS A 195 14.52 -24.65 -8.99
C LYS A 195 15.20 -24.90 -10.35
N SER A 196 14.64 -25.78 -11.18
CA SER A 196 15.12 -26.05 -12.55
C SER A 196 15.01 -24.86 -13.49
N VAL A 197 14.27 -23.82 -13.09
CA VAL A 197 14.22 -22.53 -13.79
C VAL A 197 15.58 -21.81 -13.81
N LEU A 198 16.45 -22.12 -12.85
CA LEU A 198 17.80 -21.57 -12.74
C LEU A 198 18.74 -22.30 -13.68
N THR A 199 19.59 -21.54 -14.35
CA THR A 199 20.50 -22.06 -15.39
C THR A 199 21.97 -22.06 -14.95
N ARG A 200 22.33 -21.15 -14.04
CA ARG A 200 23.70 -20.91 -13.56
C ARG A 200 23.83 -21.10 -12.06
N MET A 201 22.75 -20.90 -11.29
CA MET A 201 22.81 -20.91 -9.82
C MET A 201 22.26 -22.19 -9.18
N THR A 202 22.92 -22.63 -8.10
CA THR A 202 22.45 -23.73 -7.24
C THR A 202 21.93 -23.19 -5.91
N GLY A 203 20.69 -23.54 -5.55
CA GLY A 203 20.11 -23.17 -4.26
C GLY A 203 20.38 -24.20 -3.16
N ARG A 204 20.80 -23.73 -1.98
CA ARG A 204 21.00 -24.54 -0.77
C ARG A 204 19.97 -24.17 0.30
N VAL A 205 19.33 -25.17 0.89
CA VAL A 205 18.31 -24.93 1.92
C VAL A 205 18.96 -24.88 3.31
N LEU A 206 18.69 -23.80 4.04
CA LEU A 206 19.01 -23.62 5.46
C LEU A 206 17.69 -23.59 6.23
N SER A 207 17.24 -24.76 6.68
CA SER A 207 15.95 -24.91 7.34
C SER A 207 16.11 -24.96 8.84
N LEU A 208 15.39 -24.11 9.56
CA LEU A 208 15.24 -24.20 11.02
C LEU A 208 14.47 -25.46 11.46
N TYR A 209 13.96 -26.27 10.54
CA TYR A 209 13.56 -27.65 10.85
C TYR A 209 14.76 -28.51 11.29
N ASP A 210 15.92 -28.28 10.68
CA ASP A 210 17.15 -29.06 10.91
C ASP A 210 18.13 -28.35 11.86
N PHE A 211 17.93 -27.04 12.09
CA PHE A 211 18.85 -26.18 12.83
C PHE A 211 18.19 -25.45 14.00
N THR A 212 18.95 -25.18 15.07
CA THR A 212 18.62 -24.12 16.03
C THR A 212 18.88 -22.73 15.42
N TYR A 213 18.41 -21.66 16.07
CA TYR A 213 18.82 -20.31 15.68
C TYR A 213 20.34 -20.11 15.71
N ASP A 214 21.05 -20.61 16.72
CA ASP A 214 22.51 -20.43 16.81
C ASP A 214 23.26 -21.14 15.68
N GLU A 215 22.83 -22.37 15.34
CA GLU A 215 23.36 -23.12 14.20
C GLU A 215 23.07 -22.45 12.85
N LEU A 216 21.91 -21.80 12.73
CA LEU A 216 21.57 -20.99 11.56
C LEU A 216 22.43 -19.72 11.50
N ALA A 217 22.65 -19.03 12.62
CA ALA A 217 23.48 -17.82 12.68
C ALA A 217 24.89 -18.10 12.16
N GLU A 218 25.50 -19.21 12.58
CA GLU A 218 26.83 -19.58 12.13
C GLU A 218 26.88 -19.80 10.61
N ARG A 219 25.89 -20.49 10.05
CA ARG A 219 25.78 -20.70 8.60
C ARG A 219 25.52 -19.41 7.84
N LEU A 220 24.69 -18.52 8.37
CA LEU A 220 24.39 -17.22 7.76
C LEU A 220 25.64 -16.33 7.65
N ARG A 221 26.51 -16.35 8.68
CA ARG A 221 27.76 -15.58 8.69
C ARG A 221 28.76 -16.04 7.64
N GLN A 222 28.68 -17.30 7.24
CA GLN A 222 29.52 -17.90 6.21
C GLN A 222 29.03 -17.62 4.78
N ILE A 223 27.82 -17.06 4.61
CA ILE A 223 27.29 -16.72 3.28
C ILE A 223 28.05 -15.51 2.72
N PRO A 224 28.67 -15.63 1.53
CA PRO A 224 29.35 -14.49 0.90
C PRO A 224 28.39 -13.34 0.61
N ALA A 225 28.86 -12.10 0.78
CA ALA A 225 28.07 -10.90 0.47
C ALA A 225 27.66 -10.79 -1.02
N THR A 226 28.37 -11.50 -1.90
CA THR A 226 28.11 -11.60 -3.35
C THR A 226 27.05 -12.65 -3.71
N SER A 227 26.60 -13.46 -2.74
CA SER A 227 25.52 -14.44 -2.88
C SER A 227 24.15 -13.78 -2.59
N ALA A 228 23.11 -14.57 -2.39
CA ALA A 228 21.76 -14.10 -2.09
C ALA A 228 21.06 -15.06 -1.12
N ILE A 229 20.08 -14.53 -0.39
CA ILE A 229 19.20 -15.30 0.49
C ILE A 229 17.76 -15.12 0.02
N LEU A 230 17.04 -16.21 -0.22
CA LEU A 230 15.58 -16.20 -0.35
C LEU A 230 14.97 -16.59 1.00
N LEU A 231 14.27 -15.66 1.63
CA LEU A 231 13.61 -15.89 2.91
C LEU A 231 12.15 -16.32 2.70
N PHE A 232 11.84 -17.56 3.08
CA PHE A 232 10.45 -18.01 3.26
C PHE A 232 9.92 -17.61 4.61
N SER A 233 10.59 -18.04 5.68
CA SER A 233 10.24 -17.66 7.05
C SER A 233 11.34 -18.11 8.03
N ALA A 234 11.29 -17.57 9.26
CA ALA A 234 12.21 -17.94 10.34
C ALA A 234 11.50 -17.98 11.70
N TYR A 235 10.29 -18.55 11.74
CA TYR A 235 9.39 -18.47 12.90
C TYR A 235 9.70 -19.43 14.04
N ARG A 236 10.15 -20.65 13.73
CA ARG A 236 10.33 -21.71 14.73
C ARG A 236 11.50 -22.60 14.34
N ASP A 237 12.33 -22.94 15.33
CA ASP A 237 13.47 -23.83 15.19
C ASP A 237 13.20 -25.27 15.64
N LYS A 238 14.21 -26.15 15.50
CA LYS A 238 14.11 -27.57 15.80
C LYS A 238 13.83 -27.87 17.27
N GLU A 239 14.26 -26.97 18.17
CA GLU A 239 14.02 -27.07 19.62
C GLU A 239 12.70 -26.40 20.03
N GLY A 240 12.02 -25.79 19.07
CA GLY A 240 10.71 -25.18 19.25
C GLY A 240 10.77 -23.74 19.72
N ALA A 241 11.95 -23.11 19.79
CA ALA A 241 12.09 -21.68 20.05
C ALA A 241 11.40 -20.92 18.91
N THR A 242 10.71 -19.82 19.26
CA THR A 242 9.92 -19.05 18.30
C THR A 242 10.37 -17.60 18.21
N LYS A 243 10.21 -17.02 17.02
CA LYS A 243 10.35 -15.59 16.74
C LYS A 243 9.16 -15.12 15.93
N SER A 244 8.72 -13.89 16.15
CA SER A 244 7.86 -13.19 15.21
C SER A 244 8.57 -13.01 13.86
N TYR A 245 7.83 -12.61 12.83
CA TYR A 245 8.42 -12.32 11.52
C TYR A 245 9.52 -11.24 11.63
N GLN A 246 9.24 -10.16 12.36
CA GLN A 246 10.15 -9.04 12.52
C GLN A 246 11.44 -9.45 13.26
N GLU A 247 11.31 -10.22 14.34
CA GLU A 247 12.46 -10.74 15.09
C GLU A 247 13.29 -11.72 14.24
N GLY A 248 12.63 -12.59 13.46
CA GLY A 248 13.29 -13.51 12.54
C GLY A 248 14.06 -12.79 11.44
N LEU A 249 13.45 -11.78 10.81
CA LEU A 249 14.11 -10.96 9.79
C LEU A 249 15.27 -10.15 10.38
N ALA A 250 15.10 -9.55 11.56
CA ALA A 250 16.17 -8.84 12.26
C ALA A 250 17.34 -9.76 12.61
N PHE A 251 17.04 -10.97 13.11
CA PHE A 251 18.03 -11.99 13.39
C PHE A 251 18.85 -12.39 12.14
N ILE A 252 18.18 -12.62 11.00
CA ILE A 252 18.87 -12.97 9.74
C ILE A 252 19.76 -11.80 9.30
N ARG A 253 19.21 -10.58 9.29
CA ARG A 253 19.93 -9.36 8.88
C ARG A 253 21.16 -9.08 9.75
N ALA A 254 21.12 -9.41 11.03
CA ALA A 254 22.26 -9.24 11.93
C ALA A 254 23.40 -10.24 11.66
N ASN A 255 23.09 -11.38 11.03
CA ASN A 255 24.03 -12.48 10.83
C ASN A 255 24.43 -12.67 9.35
N THR A 256 24.07 -11.77 8.44
CA THR A 256 24.47 -11.88 7.04
C THR A 256 24.70 -10.52 6.39
N SER A 257 25.61 -10.50 5.41
CA SER A 257 25.83 -9.34 4.54
C SER A 257 25.26 -9.54 3.13
N ALA A 258 24.63 -10.68 2.83
CA ALA A 258 24.00 -10.93 1.53
C ALA A 258 22.62 -10.24 1.42
N PRO A 259 22.20 -9.84 0.21
CA PRO A 259 20.85 -9.34 -0.03
C PRO A 259 19.80 -10.41 0.26
N ILE A 260 18.71 -10.01 0.92
CA ILE A 260 17.60 -10.89 1.31
C ILE A 260 16.41 -10.64 0.39
N TYR A 261 16.00 -11.64 -0.37
CA TYR A 261 14.80 -11.66 -1.18
C TYR A 261 13.64 -12.29 -0.41
N THR A 262 12.41 -11.97 -0.81
CA THR A 262 11.19 -12.56 -0.23
C THR A 262 10.10 -12.69 -1.28
N LEU A 263 9.00 -13.36 -0.92
CA LEU A 263 7.81 -13.55 -1.77
C LEU A 263 6.57 -12.84 -1.23
N TRP A 264 6.71 -12.09 -0.13
CA TRP A 264 5.60 -11.39 0.52
C TRP A 264 5.96 -9.94 0.83
N GLU A 265 4.96 -9.05 0.79
CA GLU A 265 5.16 -7.61 1.01
C GLU A 265 5.53 -7.22 2.46
N HIS A 266 5.19 -8.02 3.47
CA HIS A 266 5.33 -7.64 4.89
C HIS A 266 6.79 -7.47 5.36
N GLY A 267 7.79 -7.89 4.59
CA GLY A 267 9.22 -7.60 4.86
C GLY A 267 9.74 -6.29 4.26
N MET A 268 8.99 -5.68 3.34
CA MET A 268 9.43 -4.50 2.61
C MET A 268 9.66 -3.31 3.56
N GLY A 269 10.68 -2.50 3.28
CA GLY A 269 11.09 -1.38 4.13
C GLY A 269 11.91 -1.77 5.37
N HIS A 270 12.02 -3.07 5.68
CA HIS A 270 12.70 -3.57 6.88
C HIS A 270 14.03 -4.28 6.58
N GLY A 271 14.60 -4.02 5.41
CA GLY A 271 15.94 -4.49 5.02
C GLY A 271 15.98 -5.74 4.13
N VAL A 272 14.83 -6.16 3.59
CA VAL A 272 14.79 -7.06 2.42
C VAL A 272 14.98 -6.26 1.13
N LEU A 273 15.64 -6.87 0.15
CA LEU A 273 15.84 -6.30 -1.18
C LEU A 273 14.56 -6.28 -1.99
N GLY A 274 13.79 -7.38 -2.01
CA GLY A 274 12.56 -7.49 -2.79
C GLY A 274 12.33 -8.85 -3.43
N GLY A 275 11.47 -8.88 -4.45
CA GLY A 275 11.07 -10.08 -5.20
C GLY A 275 9.79 -9.84 -6.01
N LYS A 276 9.19 -10.89 -6.57
CA LYS A 276 7.80 -10.83 -7.09
C LYS A 276 6.87 -11.22 -5.94
N LEU A 277 6.29 -10.21 -5.32
CA LEU A 277 5.64 -10.33 -4.01
C LEU A 277 4.14 -10.55 -4.13
N ILE A 278 3.59 -11.40 -3.27
CA ILE A 278 2.15 -11.45 -3.02
C ILE A 278 1.69 -10.08 -2.52
N SER A 279 0.76 -9.48 -3.27
CA SER A 279 0.12 -8.22 -2.95
C SER A 279 -1.38 -8.44 -2.75
N HIS A 280 -1.84 -8.35 -1.51
CA HIS A 280 -3.27 -8.52 -1.20
C HIS A 280 -4.10 -7.34 -1.72
N PHE A 281 -3.47 -6.17 -1.89
CA PHE A 281 -4.05 -5.04 -2.59
C PHE A 281 -4.37 -5.39 -4.05
N GLU A 282 -3.40 -5.91 -4.80
CA GLU A 282 -3.61 -6.26 -6.22
C GLU A 282 -4.61 -7.40 -6.40
N GLN A 283 -4.65 -8.36 -5.47
CA GLN A 283 -5.69 -9.40 -5.47
C GLN A 283 -7.09 -8.81 -5.25
N GLY A 284 -7.24 -7.92 -4.26
CA GLY A 284 -8.50 -7.21 -4.03
C GLY A 284 -8.91 -6.34 -5.22
N TYR A 285 -7.95 -5.66 -5.83
CA TYR A 285 -8.13 -4.85 -7.03
C TYR A 285 -8.62 -5.70 -8.22
N ALA A 286 -7.93 -6.81 -8.51
CA ALA A 286 -8.33 -7.74 -9.56
C ALA A 286 -9.71 -8.36 -9.31
N ALA A 287 -10.01 -8.75 -8.07
CA ALA A 287 -11.33 -9.29 -7.70
C ALA A 287 -12.45 -8.26 -7.89
N ALA A 288 -12.23 -7.00 -7.48
CA ALA A 288 -13.22 -5.94 -7.71
C ALA A 288 -13.43 -5.64 -9.20
N ARG A 289 -12.41 -5.79 -10.04
CA ARG A 289 -12.57 -5.68 -11.50
C ARG A 289 -13.41 -6.82 -12.09
N LEU A 290 -13.24 -8.05 -11.60
CA LEU A 290 -14.13 -9.17 -11.97
C LEU A 290 -15.57 -8.90 -11.50
N ALA A 291 -15.75 -8.48 -10.25
CA ALA A 291 -17.04 -8.10 -9.69
C ALA A 291 -17.70 -6.98 -10.50
N SER A 292 -16.94 -5.97 -10.91
CA SER A 292 -17.43 -4.86 -11.75
C SER A 292 -17.97 -5.34 -13.09
N ARG A 293 -17.30 -6.31 -13.74
CA ARG A 293 -17.80 -6.90 -14.99
C ARG A 293 -19.12 -7.65 -14.77
N ILE A 294 -19.24 -8.35 -13.64
CA ILE A 294 -20.47 -9.05 -13.26
C ILE A 294 -21.61 -8.07 -12.98
N LEU A 295 -21.35 -7.01 -12.21
CA LEU A 295 -22.32 -5.94 -11.94
C LEU A 295 -22.82 -5.25 -13.22
N ASN A 296 -21.99 -5.23 -14.26
CA ASN A 296 -22.30 -4.72 -15.59
C ASN A 296 -22.88 -5.80 -16.55
N GLY A 297 -23.26 -6.97 -16.04
CA GLY A 297 -24.01 -8.00 -16.78
C GLY A 297 -23.20 -9.14 -17.38
N THR A 298 -21.88 -9.21 -17.15
CA THR A 298 -21.07 -10.36 -17.60
C THR A 298 -21.34 -11.58 -16.72
N SER A 299 -21.53 -12.77 -17.31
CA SER A 299 -21.68 -14.01 -16.55
C SER A 299 -20.35 -14.41 -15.90
N PRO A 300 -20.32 -14.89 -14.63
CA PRO A 300 -19.11 -15.45 -14.03
C PRO A 300 -18.51 -16.62 -14.82
N ALA A 301 -19.34 -17.40 -15.52
CA ALA A 301 -18.87 -18.50 -16.37
C ALA A 301 -17.94 -18.03 -17.52
N ASP A 302 -18.08 -16.78 -17.96
CA ASP A 302 -17.24 -16.18 -19.01
C ASP A 302 -15.97 -15.52 -18.45
N LEU A 303 -15.79 -15.61 -17.13
CA LEU A 303 -14.67 -15.04 -16.39
C LEU A 303 -13.83 -16.17 -15.79
N PRO A 304 -12.79 -16.65 -16.48
CA PRO A 304 -11.95 -17.69 -15.93
C PRO A 304 -11.28 -17.21 -14.64
N VAL A 305 -11.11 -18.14 -13.70
CA VAL A 305 -10.33 -17.89 -12.49
C VAL A 305 -8.93 -17.42 -12.88
N ILE A 306 -8.50 -16.30 -12.29
CA ILE A 306 -7.15 -15.77 -12.44
C ILE A 306 -6.21 -16.68 -11.63
N SER A 307 -5.59 -17.63 -12.32
CA SER A 307 -4.71 -18.63 -11.72
C SER A 307 -3.28 -18.14 -11.49
N GLU A 308 -2.83 -17.15 -12.26
CA GLU A 308 -1.57 -16.44 -12.00
C GLU A 308 -1.89 -15.25 -11.09
N SER A 309 -1.46 -15.34 -9.83
CA SER A 309 -1.67 -14.28 -8.83
C SER A 309 -1.09 -12.96 -9.34
N PRO A 310 -1.80 -11.81 -9.19
CA PRO A 310 -1.35 -10.49 -9.64
C PRO A 310 -0.24 -9.93 -8.74
N ASN A 311 0.85 -10.69 -8.61
CA ASN A 311 1.99 -10.38 -7.78
C ASN A 311 2.87 -9.32 -8.45
N VAL A 312 3.45 -8.44 -7.65
CA VAL A 312 4.18 -7.27 -8.13
C VAL A 312 5.66 -7.42 -7.82
N PHE A 313 6.49 -7.18 -8.82
CA PHE A 313 7.92 -6.96 -8.59
C PHE A 313 8.12 -5.72 -7.75
N THR A 314 8.57 -5.86 -6.50
CA THR A 314 8.78 -4.74 -5.59
C THR A 314 10.16 -4.82 -4.97
N PHE A 315 10.90 -3.71 -5.00
CA PHE A 315 12.27 -3.63 -4.50
C PHE A 315 12.52 -2.39 -3.63
N ASP A 316 13.39 -2.53 -2.62
CA ASP A 316 13.79 -1.43 -1.74
C ASP A 316 15.05 -0.73 -2.27
N TYR A 317 14.91 0.54 -2.64
CA TYR A 317 15.99 1.35 -3.19
C TYR A 317 17.21 1.44 -2.25
N LYS A 318 17.00 1.55 -0.93
CA LYS A 318 18.12 1.67 0.03
C LYS A 318 18.94 0.39 0.06
N VAL A 319 18.28 -0.76 -0.01
CA VAL A 319 18.93 -2.07 -0.05
C VAL A 319 19.60 -2.28 -1.41
N MET A 320 18.94 -1.94 -2.52
CA MET A 320 19.55 -1.97 -3.86
C MET A 320 20.86 -1.19 -3.89
N ARG A 321 20.88 0.04 -3.37
CA ARG A 321 22.09 0.88 -3.29
C ARG A 321 23.20 0.24 -2.47
N LYS A 322 22.87 -0.39 -1.34
CA LYS A 322 23.85 -1.11 -0.51
C LYS A 322 24.53 -2.24 -1.27
N HIS A 323 23.82 -2.91 -2.17
CA HIS A 323 24.31 -4.04 -2.95
C HIS A 323 24.72 -3.70 -4.39
N GLY A 324 24.80 -2.41 -4.74
CA GLY A 324 25.23 -1.96 -6.06
C GLY A 324 24.27 -2.32 -7.21
N ILE A 325 22.98 -2.53 -6.92
CA ILE A 325 21.95 -2.88 -7.91
C ILE A 325 21.32 -1.59 -8.46
N SER A 326 21.26 -1.45 -9.79
CA SER A 326 20.61 -0.32 -10.45
C SER A 326 19.12 -0.58 -10.69
N VAL A 327 18.32 0.48 -10.77
CA VAL A 327 16.90 0.40 -11.18
C VAL A 327 16.77 -0.16 -12.60
N SER A 328 17.75 0.13 -13.48
CA SER A 328 17.79 -0.40 -14.84
C SER A 328 18.00 -1.91 -14.92
N ASP A 329 18.47 -2.55 -13.85
CA ASP A 329 18.65 -4.01 -13.80
C ASP A 329 17.35 -4.74 -13.49
N LEU A 330 16.35 -4.04 -12.95
CA LEU A 330 15.09 -4.62 -12.52
C LEU A 330 14.21 -5.08 -13.69
N PRO A 331 13.27 -6.02 -13.46
CA PRO A 331 12.21 -6.32 -14.42
C PRO A 331 11.37 -5.09 -14.76
N ALA A 332 10.81 -5.06 -15.97
CA ALA A 332 9.89 -4.02 -16.40
C ALA A 332 8.66 -3.97 -15.46
N GLY A 333 8.18 -2.77 -15.17
CA GLY A 333 7.04 -2.56 -14.26
C GLY A 333 7.34 -2.77 -12.78
N ALA A 334 8.61 -2.99 -12.39
CA ALA A 334 8.98 -3.14 -10.99
C ALA A 334 8.73 -1.84 -10.19
N LYS A 335 8.05 -1.99 -9.05
CA LYS A 335 7.82 -0.95 -8.07
C LYS A 335 9.07 -0.78 -7.20
N VAL A 336 9.58 0.44 -7.11
CA VAL A 336 10.74 0.77 -6.26
C VAL A 336 10.27 1.62 -5.09
N ILE A 337 10.39 1.10 -3.87
CA ILE A 337 10.06 1.84 -2.64
C ILE A 337 11.31 2.50 -2.07
N ASN A 338 11.13 3.49 -1.19
CA ASN A 338 12.22 4.23 -0.53
C ASN A 338 13.20 4.93 -1.49
N SER A 339 12.78 5.20 -2.73
CA SER A 339 13.59 5.94 -3.73
C SER A 339 13.42 7.46 -3.58
N PRO A 340 14.52 8.25 -3.61
CA PRO A 340 14.43 9.71 -3.61
C PRO A 340 13.82 10.25 -4.91
N VAL A 341 13.96 9.53 -6.03
CA VAL A 341 13.37 9.91 -7.32
C VAL A 341 11.85 9.84 -7.26
N ALA A 342 11.29 8.84 -6.57
CA ALA A 342 9.84 8.72 -6.39
C ALA A 342 9.24 9.90 -5.63
N ILE A 343 10.02 10.56 -4.76
CA ILE A 343 9.58 11.78 -4.05
C ILE A 343 9.53 12.96 -5.02
N LEU A 344 10.57 13.15 -5.84
CA LEU A 344 10.61 14.20 -6.85
C LEU A 344 9.49 14.04 -7.87
N ASP A 345 9.27 12.82 -8.37
CA ASP A 345 8.18 12.53 -9.31
C ASP A 345 6.80 12.73 -8.69
N ARG A 346 6.60 12.33 -7.43
CA ARG A 346 5.34 12.51 -6.71
C ARG A 346 4.99 13.99 -6.53
N TYR A 347 5.98 14.84 -6.25
CA TYR A 347 5.77 16.25 -5.95
C TYR A 347 6.19 17.20 -7.07
N LYS A 348 6.49 16.71 -8.28
CA LYS A 348 6.95 17.53 -9.42
C LYS A 348 6.00 18.69 -9.75
N ASN A 349 4.70 18.47 -9.59
CA ASN A 349 3.68 19.49 -9.82
C ASN A 349 3.51 20.45 -8.63
N LEU A 350 3.89 20.05 -7.42
CA LEU A 350 3.79 20.85 -6.20
C LEU A 350 5.01 21.74 -5.98
N LEU A 351 6.19 21.27 -6.40
CA LEU A 351 7.47 21.99 -6.30
C LEU A 351 7.45 23.42 -6.86
N PRO A 352 6.89 23.71 -8.06
CA PRO A 352 6.84 25.09 -8.56
C PRO A 352 5.95 25.99 -7.70
N TRP A 353 4.84 25.47 -7.16
CA TRP A 353 3.97 26.23 -6.26
C TRP A 353 4.63 26.55 -4.92
N LEU A 354 5.35 25.57 -4.36
CA LEU A 354 6.15 25.80 -3.15
C LEU A 354 7.25 26.83 -3.41
N ALA A 355 7.95 26.74 -4.53
CA ALA A 355 8.98 27.71 -4.92
C ALA A 355 8.39 29.12 -5.09
N ALA A 356 7.25 29.24 -5.77
CA ALA A 356 6.53 30.51 -5.94
C ALA A 356 6.08 31.09 -4.59
N PHE A 357 5.60 30.25 -3.67
CA PHE A 357 5.23 30.67 -2.32
C PHE A 357 6.43 31.22 -1.54
N PHE A 358 7.58 30.53 -1.55
CA PHE A 358 8.80 31.01 -0.89
C PHE A 358 9.36 32.27 -1.55
N LEU A 359 9.25 32.40 -2.87
CA LEU A 359 9.64 33.60 -3.60
C LEU A 359 8.77 34.80 -3.19
N LEU A 360 7.44 34.61 -3.13
CA LEU A 360 6.50 35.65 -2.69
C LEU A 360 6.79 36.08 -1.25
N GLN A 361 6.98 35.12 -0.34
CA GLN A 361 7.39 35.39 1.05
C GLN A 361 8.68 36.20 1.12
N SER A 362 9.68 35.84 0.32
CA SER A 362 10.96 36.56 0.27
C SER A 362 10.80 38.00 -0.24
N ILE A 363 9.93 38.23 -1.24
CA ILE A 363 9.60 39.58 -1.74
C ILE A 363 8.92 40.41 -0.65
N VAL A 364 7.93 39.83 0.05
CA VAL A 364 7.21 40.52 1.14
C VAL A 364 8.18 40.87 2.28
N ILE A 365 9.03 39.93 2.70
CA ILE A 365 10.05 40.17 3.73
C ILE A 365 11.02 41.27 3.27
N GLY A 366 11.50 41.21 2.02
CA GLY A 366 12.35 42.25 1.44
C GLY A 366 11.68 43.63 1.44
N PHE A 367 10.42 43.70 1.03
CA PHE A 367 9.61 44.93 1.07
C PHE A 367 9.46 45.48 2.49
N LEU A 368 9.15 44.61 3.48
CA LEU A 368 9.05 45.00 4.89
C LEU A 368 10.39 45.53 5.43
N ILE A 369 11.51 44.89 5.10
CA ILE A 369 12.85 45.35 5.50
C ILE A 369 13.14 46.74 4.91
N VAL A 370 12.84 46.95 3.63
CA VAL A 370 13.03 48.26 2.98
C VAL A 370 12.13 49.32 3.64
N ASN A 371 10.86 49.00 3.88
CA ASN A 371 9.92 49.92 4.52
C ASN A 371 10.35 50.29 5.95
N ILE A 372 10.78 49.32 6.76
CA ILE A 372 11.31 49.56 8.11
C ILE A 372 12.56 50.44 8.06
N ARG A 373 13.48 50.20 7.11
CA ARG A 373 14.68 51.04 6.94
C ARG A 373 14.31 52.47 6.54
N HIS A 374 13.34 52.63 5.63
CA HIS A 374 12.87 53.94 5.20
C HIS A 374 12.22 54.71 6.35
N ARG A 375 11.39 54.03 7.15
CA ARG A 375 10.74 54.61 8.34
C ARG A 375 11.75 55.05 9.40
N ARG A 376 12.73 54.20 9.73
CA ARG A 376 13.81 54.56 10.67
C ARG A 376 14.64 55.74 10.18
N LYS A 377 14.87 55.86 8.86
CA LYS A 377 15.59 57.01 8.29
C LYS A 377 14.76 58.29 8.38
N ALA A 378 13.44 58.21 8.19
CA ALA A 378 12.53 59.33 8.38
C ALA A 378 12.44 59.75 9.85
N GLU A 379 12.30 58.80 10.78
CA GLU A 379 12.32 59.05 12.24
C GLU A 379 13.62 59.74 12.68
N LYS A 380 14.78 59.27 12.20
CA LYS A 380 16.09 59.92 12.48
C LYS A 380 16.15 61.35 11.94
N ARG A 381 15.60 61.61 10.75
CA ARG A 381 15.54 62.96 10.18
C ARG A 381 14.61 63.87 10.97
N ALA A 382 13.46 63.35 11.43
CA ALA A 382 12.52 64.09 12.26
C ALA A 382 13.16 64.49 13.60
N HIS A 383 13.81 63.54 14.31
CA HIS A 383 14.54 63.85 15.55
C HIS A 383 15.67 64.86 15.35
N ALA A 384 16.44 64.74 14.26
CA ALA A 384 17.50 65.71 13.95
C ALA A 384 16.93 67.12 13.65
N SER A 385 15.77 67.20 13.00
CA SER A 385 15.08 68.47 12.77
C SER A 385 14.51 69.06 14.05
N GLU A 386 13.91 68.25 14.91
CA GLU A 386 13.34 68.69 16.20
C GLU A 386 14.45 69.21 17.14
N ALA A 387 15.60 68.52 17.20
CA ALA A 387 16.76 69.00 17.93
C ALA A 387 17.23 70.36 17.43
N ARG A 388 17.36 70.53 16.10
CA ARG A 388 17.74 71.83 15.50
C ARG A 388 16.73 72.94 15.80
N PHE A 389 15.43 72.66 15.72
CA PHE A 389 14.40 73.64 16.08
C PHE A 389 14.45 74.00 17.56
N ARG A 390 14.72 73.03 18.45
CA ARG A 390 14.88 73.26 19.89
C ARG A 390 16.09 74.14 20.18
N ASP A 391 17.22 73.86 19.54
CA ASP A 391 18.44 74.67 19.67
C ASP A 391 18.21 76.11 19.20
N LEU A 392 17.54 76.29 18.04
CA LEU A 392 17.17 77.62 17.54
C LEU A 392 16.21 78.35 18.49
N ALA A 393 15.20 77.67 19.03
CA ALA A 393 14.26 78.25 19.99
C ALA A 393 14.91 78.63 21.32
N GLN A 394 15.90 77.85 21.79
CA GLN A 394 16.70 78.23 22.96
C GLN A 394 17.57 79.45 22.65
N SER A 395 18.26 79.47 21.51
CA SER A 395 19.07 80.63 21.13
C SER A 395 18.24 81.92 20.96
N SER A 396 17.00 81.82 20.46
CA SER A 396 16.13 82.99 20.34
C SER A 396 15.53 83.41 21.68
N SER A 397 15.26 82.46 22.58
CA SER A 397 14.91 82.75 23.98
C SER A 397 16.04 83.48 24.68
N ASP A 398 17.28 82.99 24.58
CA ASP A 398 18.46 83.62 25.19
C ASP A 398 18.68 85.04 24.65
N TRP A 399 18.46 85.24 23.34
CA TRP A 399 18.53 86.57 22.73
C TRP A 399 17.45 87.53 23.24
N PHE A 400 16.27 87.01 23.58
CA PHE A 400 15.19 87.81 24.15
C PHE A 400 15.50 88.26 25.58
N TRP A 401 16.25 87.46 26.36
CA TRP A 401 16.68 87.80 27.72
C TRP A 401 17.90 88.76 27.77
N GLU A 402 18.68 88.87 26.69
CA GLU A 402 19.80 89.82 26.58
C GLU A 402 19.37 91.24 26.16
N MET A 403 18.11 91.43 25.73
CA MET A 403 17.58 92.72 25.27
C MET A 403 16.70 93.47 26.29
N ASP A 404 16.46 92.89 27.48
CA ASP A 404 15.90 93.55 28.66
C ASP A 404 17.02 93.88 29.68
#